data_AF-A0A819CN06-F1
#
_entry.id   AF-A0A819CN06-F1
#
_cell.length_a   1.000
_cell.length_b   1.000
_cell.length_c   1.000
_cell.angle_alpha   90.00
_cell.angle_beta   90.00
_cell.angle_gamma   90.00
#
_symmetry.space_group_name_H-M   'P 1'
#
loop_
_entity.id
_entity.type
_entity.pdbx_description
1 polymer ?
#
loop_
_entity_poly.entity_id
_entity_poly.type
_entity_poly.pdbx_seq_one_letter_code
_entity_poly.pdbx_strand_id
1 'polypeptide(L)' 'YKQKMNLNNPSNARSLCTICYENLVDTQLLPCQCTLCNQCASVIKRPSLLSDCPYDRKHITQIRSLP' A
#
# COMPACT_ATOMS: atom_id res chain seq x y z
N TYR A 1 8.35 2.07 -24.39
CA TYR A 1 7.44 3.03 -23.72
C TYR A 1 7.67 2.90 -22.21
N LYS A 2 8.55 3.71 -21.60
CA LYS A 2 8.88 3.63 -20.16
C LYS A 2 7.83 4.42 -19.37
N GLN A 3 6.84 3.74 -18.80
CA GLN A 3 5.95 4.38 -17.83
C GLN A 3 6.72 4.58 -16.52
N LYS A 4 7.13 5.82 -16.26
CA LYS A 4 7.57 6.25 -14.93
C LYS A 4 6.34 6.22 -14.01
N MET A 5 6.19 5.17 -13.22
CA MET A 5 5.21 5.14 -12.13
C MET A 5 5.65 6.18 -11.09
N ASN A 6 5.03 7.37 -11.16
CA ASN A 6 5.12 8.38 -10.12
C ASN A 6 4.50 7.81 -8.84
N LEU A 7 5.34 7.26 -7.98
CA LEU A 7 4.97 6.56 -6.73
C LEU A 7 4.55 7.50 -5.59
N ASN A 8 4.23 8.76 -5.89
CA ASN A 8 3.90 9.81 -4.90
C ASN A 8 2.68 10.63 -5.35
N ASN A 9 1.58 9.97 -5.74
CA ASN A 9 0.32 10.68 -5.98
C ASN A 9 -0.71 10.28 -4.91
N PRO A 10 -1.13 11.20 -4.02
CA PRO A 10 -2.06 10.90 -2.94
C PRO A 10 -3.51 10.67 -3.40
N SER A 11 -3.82 10.77 -4.69
CA SER A 11 -5.21 10.77 -5.18
C SER A 11 -5.32 10.15 -6.58
N ASN A 12 -5.64 8.86 -6.68
CA ASN A 12 -6.54 8.35 -7.72
C ASN A 12 -6.90 6.88 -7.48
N ALA A 13 -8.18 6.64 -7.27
CA ALA A 13 -8.80 5.40 -6.80
C ALA A 13 -8.83 4.21 -7.80
N ARG A 14 -7.86 4.05 -8.72
CA ARG A 14 -7.86 2.93 -9.70
C ARG A 14 -6.47 2.45 -10.14
N SER A 15 -5.46 2.50 -9.28
CA SER A 15 -4.16 1.90 -9.59
C SER A 15 -4.14 0.42 -9.18
N LEU A 16 -3.49 -0.42 -9.99
CA LEU A 16 -3.17 -1.78 -9.59
C LEU A 16 -2.18 -1.74 -8.42
N CYS A 17 -2.37 -2.64 -7.48
CA CYS A 17 -1.48 -2.81 -6.36
C CYS A 17 -0.09 -3.22 -6.83
N THR A 18 0.93 -2.53 -6.36
CA THR A 18 2.33 -2.74 -6.77
C THR A 18 2.97 -4.01 -6.22
N ILE A 19 2.25 -4.75 -5.37
CA ILE A 19 2.72 -6.02 -4.79
C ILE A 19 2.21 -7.19 -5.64
N CYS A 20 0.90 -7.31 -5.82
CA CYS A 20 0.31 -8.41 -6.56
C CYS A 20 0.12 -8.11 -8.06
N TYR A 21 0.05 -6.85 -8.47
CA TYR A 21 -0.31 -6.41 -9.83
C TYR A 21 -1.65 -6.95 -10.38
N GLU A 22 -2.42 -7.69 -9.57
CA GLU A 22 -3.72 -8.25 -9.93
C GLU A 22 -4.90 -7.43 -9.41
N ASN A 23 -4.85 -7.01 -8.14
CA ASN A 23 -5.94 -6.31 -7.47
C ASN A 23 -5.72 -4.79 -7.51
N LEU A 24 -6.83 -4.03 -7.49
CA LEU A 24 -6.77 -2.58 -7.32
C LEU A 24 -6.36 -2.22 -5.89
N VAL A 25 -5.76 -1.04 -5.72
CA VAL A 25 -5.50 -0.47 -4.41
C VAL A 25 -6.81 -0.04 -3.77
N ASP A 26 -7.09 -0.57 -2.59
CA ASP A 26 -8.32 -0.30 -1.82
C ASP A 26 -8.03 -0.02 -0.34
N THR A 27 -6.75 -0.01 0.05
CA THR A 27 -6.30 0.30 1.42
C THR A 27 -5.13 1.28 1.42
N GLN A 28 -5.01 2.01 2.52
CA GLN A 28 -3.93 2.94 2.83
C GLN A 28 -3.29 2.55 4.16
N LEU A 29 -1.97 2.44 4.17
CA LEU A 29 -1.13 2.21 5.34
C LEU A 29 -0.74 3.56 5.96
N LEU A 30 -0.90 3.70 7.26
CA LEU A 30 -0.54 4.91 8.01
C LEU A 30 0.55 4.59 9.03
N PRO A 31 1.51 5.51 9.27
CA PRO A 31 1.58 6.89 8.77
C PRO A 31 2.30 7.07 7.41
N CYS A 32 2.79 5.99 6.78
CA CYS A 32 3.55 6.09 5.53
C CYS A 32 2.74 6.54 4.31
N GLN A 33 1.41 6.49 4.39
CA GLN A 33 0.47 6.82 3.31
C GLN A 33 0.58 5.94 2.06
N CYS A 34 1.28 4.80 2.14
CA CYS A 34 1.35 3.82 1.04
C CYS A 34 -0.04 3.21 0.79
N THR A 35 -0.43 3.05 -0.47
CA THR A 35 -1.69 2.41 -0.85
C THR A 35 -1.46 1.03 -1.44
N LEU A 36 -2.24 0.04 -0.99
CA LEU A 36 -2.11 -1.37 -1.38
C LEU A 36 -3.49 -2.02 -1.52
N CYS A 37 -3.50 -3.23 -2.10
CA CYS A 37 -4.67 -4.11 -2.04
C CYS A 37 -4.88 -4.63 -0.60
N ASN A 38 -6.13 -4.83 -0.16
CA ASN A 38 -6.41 -5.35 1.19
C ASN A 38 -5.74 -6.69 1.48
N GLN A 39 -5.69 -7.61 0.50
CA GLN A 39 -5.02 -8.89 0.67
C GLN A 39 -3.52 -8.71 0.97
N CYS A 40 -2.87 -7.83 0.21
CA CYS A 40 -1.46 -7.49 0.33
C CYS A 40 -1.17 -6.82 1.67
N ALA A 41 -2.02 -5.86 2.05
CA ALA A 41 -1.92 -5.12 3.30
C ALA A 41 -2.09 -6.04 4.53
N SER A 42 -3.00 -7.02 4.46
CA SER A 42 -3.25 -8.01 5.52
C SER A 42 -2.07 -8.96 5.74
N VAL A 43 -1.32 -9.30 4.69
CA VAL A 43 -0.11 -10.13 4.81
C VAL A 43 1.01 -9.35 5.51
N ILE A 44 1.19 -8.08 5.15
CA ILE A 44 2.23 -7.21 5.73
C ILE A 44 1.96 -6.92 7.22
N LYS A 45 0.69 -6.77 7.61
CA LYS A 45 0.29 -6.51 9.00
C LYS A 45 0.41 -7.70 9.95
N ARG A 46 0.93 -8.86 9.52
CA ARG A 46 0.96 -10.04 10.39
C ARG A 46 1.78 -9.76 11.65
N PRO A 47 1.23 -10.02 12.85
CA PRO A 47 1.70 -9.49 14.14
C PRO A 47 3.05 -10.05 14.64
N SER A 48 3.77 -10.80 13.81
CA SER A 48 4.97 -11.55 14.21
C SER A 48 6.27 -10.88 13.77
N LEU A 49 6.22 -9.94 12.82
CA LEU A 49 7.37 -9.25 12.26
C LEU A 49 6.98 -7.79 12.07
N LEU A 50 7.85 -6.86 12.45
CA LEU A 50 7.62 -5.42 12.30
C LEU A 50 6.99 -5.13 10.93
N SER A 51 5.73 -4.70 10.95
CA SER A 51 5.00 -4.34 9.74
C SER A 51 5.48 -2.96 9.29
N ASP A 52 6.68 -2.87 8.74
CA ASP A 52 7.17 -1.64 8.11
C ASP A 52 6.57 -1.50 6.71
N CYS A 53 6.34 -0.25 6.27
CA CYS A 53 5.84 -0.05 4.91
C CYS A 53 6.90 -0.50 3.88
N PRO A 54 6.48 -1.14 2.78
CA PRO A 54 7.42 -1.73 1.81
C PRO A 54 8.30 -0.68 1.11
N TYR A 55 7.87 0.57 1.06
CA TYR A 55 8.57 1.67 0.39
C TYR A 55 9.03 2.78 1.34
N ASP A 56 8.61 2.71 2.60
CA ASP A 56 8.87 3.72 3.61
C ASP A 56 9.17 2.94 4.88
N ARG A 57 10.38 3.03 5.44
CA ARG A 57 10.80 2.28 6.64
C ARG A 57 10.07 2.74 7.93
N LYS A 58 8.86 3.29 7.79
CA LYS A 58 7.99 3.66 8.88
C LYS A 58 7.14 2.46 9.25
N HIS A 59 6.99 2.30 10.55
CA HIS A 59 6.14 1.28 11.12
C HIS A 59 4.67 1.55 10.82
N ILE A 60 3.97 0.56 10.28
CA ILE A 60 2.53 0.62 10.03
C ILE A 60 1.81 0.54 11.37
N THR A 61 1.17 1.65 11.76
CA THR A 61 0.34 1.69 12.96
C THR A 61 -1.12 1.40 12.63
N GLN A 62 -1.57 1.76 11.42
CA GLN A 62 -2.98 1.65 11.02
C GLN A 62 -3.13 1.32 9.54
N ILE A 63 -4.24 0.67 9.20
CA ILE A 63 -4.68 0.41 7.83
C ILE A 63 -6.09 0.98 7.69
N ARG A 64 -6.28 1.81 6.68
CA ARG A 64 -7.54 2.48 6.37
C ARG A 64 -8.01 2.03 4.99
N SER A 65 -9.24 1.55 4.88
CA SER A 65 -9.85 1.29 3.58
C SER A 65 -10.15 2.61 2.87
N LEU A 66 -9.86 2.66 1.58
CA LEU A 66 -10.21 3.78 0.71
C LEU A 66 -11.69 3.64 0.29
N PRO A 67 -12.44 4.74 0.22
CA PRO A 67 -13.84 4.74 -0.23
C PRO A 67 -13.97 4.48 -1.73
#